data_AF-A0A6A6B8R2-F1
#
_entry.id   AF-A0A6A6B8R2-F1
#
_cell.length_a   1.000
_cell.length_b   1.000
_cell.length_c   1.000
_cell.angle_alpha   90.00
_cell.angle_beta   90.00
_cell.angle_gamma   90.00
#
_symmetry.space_group_name_H-M   'P 1'
#
loop_
_entity.id
_entity.type
_entity.pdbx_description
1 polymer ?
#
loop_
_entity_poly.entity_id
_entity_poly.type
_entity_poly.pdbx_seq_one_letter_code
_entity_poly.pdbx_strand_id
1 'polypeptide(L)'
;PQKTMDDLLARHRKEQRDLQSRITQKKKQATKKTRKGVNDECATLERELKERQALEVAALAGDNGDDGEDDGDNGDDTAAAAADGAPTTAAAAEDEDNTTTPDAPPTPTNPSAPAQRKPNRQRARLARRAAEAEAAAQEAAQEAQSMPDQRKAERSALLAQFAARGLREHVVRADGHCLYSAVADQLGSVELGLAPRVTIANGTASEDEGKGEEDYKTVRRVAAAYISAHSDDFAPFLEEPLDAYVAKVRETGEWGGHMELMALARSYNLPIKVLHADGRVDVIDPVVEGGEGGAVGVEEGKDGDEAKELWLAYYKHGFGLGEHYNSLRKAGKKTTTEEATA
;
A
#
# COMPACT_ATOMS: atom_id res chain seq x y z
N PRO A 1 36.60 -21.82 -2.29
CA PRO A 1 35.18 -21.43 -2.35
C PRO A 1 35.04 -19.91 -2.44
N GLN A 2 34.63 -19.41 -3.62
CA GLN A 2 34.12 -18.03 -3.71
C GLN A 2 32.87 -17.94 -2.83
N LYS A 3 32.76 -16.87 -2.04
CA LYS A 3 31.53 -16.57 -1.29
C LYS A 3 30.57 -15.92 -2.28
N THR A 4 29.37 -16.45 -2.43
CA THR A 4 28.35 -15.79 -3.25
C THR A 4 27.80 -14.55 -2.51
N MET A 5 27.16 -13.64 -3.24
CA MET A 5 26.45 -12.51 -2.62
C MET A 5 25.34 -13.04 -1.69
N ASP A 6 24.65 -14.12 -2.08
CA ASP A 6 23.60 -14.76 -1.29
C ASP A 6 24.12 -15.34 0.04
N ASP A 7 25.31 -15.97 0.05
CA ASP A 7 25.97 -16.43 1.27
C ASP A 7 26.29 -15.26 2.22
N LEU A 8 26.68 -14.11 1.66
CA LEU A 8 27.00 -12.90 2.41
C LEU A 8 25.74 -12.33 3.06
N LEU A 9 24.67 -12.15 2.29
CA LEU A 9 23.38 -11.65 2.75
C LEU A 9 22.70 -12.61 3.74
N ALA A 10 22.83 -13.92 3.56
CA ALA A 10 22.37 -14.94 4.51
C ALA A 10 23.10 -14.83 5.86
N ARG A 11 24.43 -14.57 5.84
CA ARG A 11 25.19 -14.29 7.07
C ARG A 11 24.75 -12.96 7.71
N HIS A 12 24.56 -11.89 6.94
CA HIS A 12 24.13 -10.60 7.47
C HIS A 12 22.79 -10.68 8.21
N ARG A 13 21.79 -11.36 7.62
CA ARG A 13 20.49 -11.65 8.26
C ARG A 13 20.59 -12.52 9.51
N LYS A 14 21.68 -13.29 9.69
CA LYS A 14 21.94 -14.02 10.94
C LYS A 14 22.56 -13.09 11.99
N GLU A 15 23.61 -12.35 11.63
CA GLU A 15 24.29 -11.40 12.53
C GLU A 15 23.33 -10.32 13.08
N GLN A 16 22.38 -9.86 12.27
CA GLN A 16 21.36 -8.89 12.68
C GLN A 16 20.39 -9.45 13.72
N ARG A 17 19.90 -10.70 13.56
CA ARG A 17 19.04 -11.38 14.54
C ARG A 17 19.77 -11.69 15.85
N ASP A 18 21.04 -12.10 15.76
CA ASP A 18 21.89 -12.34 16.92
C ASP A 18 22.14 -11.02 17.68
N LEU A 19 22.33 -9.90 16.97
CA LEU A 19 22.48 -8.58 17.57
C LEU A 19 21.18 -8.09 18.25
N GLN A 20 20.02 -8.18 17.58
CA GLN A 20 18.71 -7.82 18.15
C GLN A 20 18.42 -8.60 19.44
N SER A 21 18.75 -9.90 19.46
CA SER A 21 18.65 -10.75 20.65
C SER A 21 19.54 -10.23 21.80
N ARG A 22 20.79 -9.88 21.48
CA ARG A 22 21.75 -9.33 22.46
C ARG A 22 21.36 -7.95 22.98
N ILE A 23 20.79 -7.10 22.14
CA ILE A 23 20.29 -5.76 22.49
C ILE A 23 19.08 -5.87 23.42
N THR A 24 18.15 -6.77 23.12
CA THR A 24 16.98 -7.06 23.96
C THR A 24 17.43 -7.54 25.35
N GLN A 25 18.42 -8.45 25.41
CA GLN A 25 18.98 -8.92 26.67
C GLN A 25 19.69 -7.81 27.45
N LYS A 26 20.52 -6.98 26.80
CA LYS A 26 21.19 -5.80 27.40
C LYS A 26 20.17 -4.80 27.97
N LYS A 27 19.17 -4.40 27.18
CA LYS A 27 18.09 -3.47 27.59
C LYS A 27 17.29 -4.04 28.77
N LYS A 28 17.03 -5.36 28.81
CA LYS A 28 16.35 -6.04 29.93
C LYS A 28 17.18 -6.07 31.23
N GLN A 29 18.51 -6.13 31.13
CA GLN A 29 19.43 -6.08 32.28
C GLN A 29 19.73 -4.64 32.76
N ALA A 30 19.30 -3.62 32.02
CA ALA A 30 19.61 -2.23 32.32
C ALA A 30 18.75 -1.64 33.46
N THR A 31 19.42 -1.20 34.53
CA THR A 31 18.78 -0.47 35.65
C THR A 31 18.44 0.96 35.27
N LYS A 32 17.57 1.64 36.06
CA LYS A 32 17.22 3.06 35.84
C LYS A 32 18.44 4.00 35.76
N LYS A 33 19.56 3.66 36.44
CA LYS A 33 20.81 4.43 36.41
C LYS A 33 21.70 4.13 35.19
N THR A 34 21.65 2.90 34.65
CA THR A 34 22.50 2.46 33.53
C THR A 34 21.80 2.49 32.17
N ARG A 35 20.46 2.65 32.13
CA ARG A 35 19.64 2.61 30.92
C ARG A 35 20.10 3.52 29.78
N LYS A 36 20.56 4.75 30.08
CA LYS A 36 21.08 5.66 29.05
C LYS A 36 22.33 5.07 28.38
N GLY A 37 23.37 4.77 29.15
CA GLY A 37 24.61 4.19 28.62
C GLY A 37 24.42 2.84 27.91
N VAL A 38 23.48 2.00 28.37
CA VAL A 38 23.14 0.75 27.67
C VAL A 38 22.42 1.01 26.34
N ASN A 39 21.55 2.03 26.25
CA ASN A 39 20.94 2.41 24.98
C ASN A 39 21.98 2.99 24.00
N ASP A 40 22.88 3.85 24.48
CA ASP A 40 23.97 4.44 23.70
C ASP A 40 24.94 3.34 23.18
N GLU A 41 25.23 2.32 24.00
CA GLU A 41 25.99 1.13 23.60
C GLU A 41 25.25 0.29 22.54
N CYS A 42 23.93 0.08 22.69
CA CYS A 42 23.14 -0.65 21.69
C CYS A 42 23.12 0.05 20.34
N ALA A 43 22.91 1.38 20.32
CA ALA A 43 22.93 2.18 19.08
C ALA A 43 24.32 2.18 18.43
N THR A 44 25.39 2.13 19.23
CA THR A 44 26.77 1.99 18.72
C THR A 44 26.97 0.62 18.05
N LEU A 45 26.52 -0.47 18.68
CA LEU A 45 26.62 -1.83 18.12
C LEU A 45 25.79 -2.01 16.83
N GLU A 46 24.60 -1.38 16.74
CA GLU A 46 23.78 -1.36 15.52
C GLU A 46 24.49 -0.63 14.38
N ARG A 47 25.06 0.54 14.66
CA ARG A 47 25.82 1.33 13.68
C ARG A 47 27.08 0.59 13.21
N GLU A 48 27.87 0.00 14.12
CA GLU A 48 29.07 -0.77 13.80
C GLU A 48 28.78 -2.06 13.02
N LEU A 49 27.60 -2.66 13.21
CA LEU A 49 27.15 -3.78 12.38
C LEU A 49 26.83 -3.30 10.95
N LYS A 50 26.01 -2.25 10.83
CA LYS A 50 25.60 -1.69 9.52
C LYS A 50 26.79 -1.18 8.71
N GLU A 51 27.71 -0.44 9.33
CA GLU A 51 28.94 0.05 8.67
C GLU A 51 29.81 -1.11 8.16
N ARG A 52 29.96 -2.19 8.94
CA ARG A 52 30.74 -3.37 8.52
C ARG A 52 30.07 -4.13 7.38
N GLN A 53 28.75 -4.33 7.45
CA GLN A 53 28.01 -5.06 6.42
C GLN A 53 28.02 -4.29 5.09
N ALA A 54 27.87 -2.97 5.12
CA ALA A 54 28.02 -2.11 3.95
C ALA A 54 29.43 -2.21 3.33
N LEU A 55 30.48 -2.21 4.15
CA LEU A 55 31.86 -2.41 3.66
C LEU A 55 32.08 -3.80 3.05
N GLU A 56 31.48 -4.85 3.62
CA GLU A 56 31.57 -6.21 3.07
C GLU A 56 30.82 -6.36 1.73
N VAL A 57 29.65 -5.71 1.58
CA VAL A 57 28.92 -5.67 0.29
C VAL A 57 29.72 -4.88 -0.75
N ALA A 58 30.21 -3.69 -0.41
CA ALA A 58 30.99 -2.86 -1.32
C ALA A 58 32.30 -3.55 -1.77
N ALA A 59 32.95 -4.30 -0.88
CA ALA A 59 34.15 -5.08 -1.20
C ALA A 59 33.86 -6.29 -2.10
N LEU A 60 32.65 -6.89 -2.02
CA LEU A 60 32.26 -8.00 -2.90
C LEU A 60 31.77 -7.50 -4.27
N ALA A 61 31.05 -6.37 -4.30
CA ALA A 61 30.59 -5.72 -5.52
C ALA A 61 31.77 -5.16 -6.34
N GLY A 62 32.79 -4.59 -5.68
CA GLY A 62 33.98 -4.05 -6.35
C GLY A 62 34.94 -5.07 -6.97
N ASP A 63 34.69 -6.38 -6.84
CA ASP A 63 35.47 -7.47 -7.47
C ASP A 63 34.76 -8.05 -8.71
N ASN A 64 33.47 -7.77 -8.89
CA ASN A 64 32.69 -8.11 -10.09
C ASN A 64 32.41 -6.85 -10.91
N GLY A 65 33.30 -6.54 -11.86
CA GLY A 65 33.06 -5.46 -12.81
C GLY A 65 32.09 -5.85 -13.93
N ASP A 66 30.82 -5.44 -13.80
CA ASP A 66 29.99 -4.95 -14.91
C ASP A 66 28.86 -4.07 -14.35
N ASP A 67 28.34 -3.12 -15.14
CA ASP A 67 27.43 -2.06 -14.68
C ASP A 67 26.00 -2.56 -14.35
N GLY A 68 25.37 -1.97 -13.33
CA GLY A 68 23.96 -2.24 -12.98
C GLY A 68 23.48 -1.46 -11.76
N GLU A 69 22.76 -0.36 -11.98
CA GLU A 69 21.97 0.34 -10.96
C GLU A 69 20.80 -0.54 -10.49
N ASP A 70 20.51 -0.61 -9.19
CA ASP A 70 19.29 -0.03 -8.59
C ASP A 70 19.27 -0.17 -7.05
N ASP A 71 18.64 0.79 -6.37
CA ASP A 71 18.58 0.91 -4.91
C ASP A 71 17.35 0.17 -4.34
N GLY A 72 17.49 -1.16 -4.21
CA GLY A 72 16.45 -2.03 -3.69
C GLY A 72 16.22 -1.92 -2.18
N ASP A 73 15.56 -0.84 -1.74
CA ASP A 73 14.92 -0.78 -0.41
C ASP A 73 13.95 -1.95 -0.25
N ASN A 74 14.13 -2.73 0.82
CA ASN A 74 13.24 -3.85 1.13
C ASN A 74 13.20 -4.10 2.64
N GLY A 75 12.67 -3.10 3.35
CA GLY A 75 12.23 -3.23 4.73
C GLY A 75 10.87 -3.92 4.81
N ASP A 76 10.84 -5.26 4.82
CA ASP A 76 9.64 -6.01 5.22
C ASP A 76 9.54 -6.09 6.75
N ASP A 77 8.42 -5.59 7.28
CA ASP A 77 8.08 -5.53 8.69
C ASP A 77 7.23 -6.75 9.08
N THR A 78 7.84 -7.79 9.67
CA THR A 78 7.05 -8.84 10.34
C THR A 78 6.53 -8.35 11.69
N ALA A 79 5.42 -7.62 11.68
CA ALA A 79 4.68 -7.21 12.86
C ALA A 79 3.48 -8.14 13.13
N ALA A 80 3.41 -8.69 14.35
CA ALA A 80 2.23 -9.37 14.87
C ALA A 80 1.75 -8.67 16.15
N ALA A 81 0.44 -8.42 16.25
CA ALA A 81 -0.23 -7.76 17.39
C ALA A 81 -0.23 -8.67 18.65
N ALA A 82 -0.61 -8.27 19.87
CA ALA A 82 -1.28 -7.07 20.42
C ALA A 82 -0.85 -6.89 21.91
N ALA A 83 -1.42 -6.07 22.82
CA ALA A 83 -2.61 -5.20 22.82
C ALA A 83 -2.52 -4.10 23.92
N ASP A 84 -3.40 -3.10 23.79
CA ASP A 84 -4.11 -2.34 24.86
C ASP A 84 -3.38 -1.39 25.86
N GLY A 85 -4.12 -0.38 26.33
CA GLY A 85 -3.81 0.38 27.55
C GLY A 85 -3.30 1.84 27.42
N ALA A 86 -4.16 2.77 26.98
CA ALA A 86 -4.04 4.21 27.29
C ALA A 86 -4.45 4.50 28.78
N PRO A 87 -4.33 5.72 29.37
CA PRO A 87 -4.03 7.03 28.77
C PRO A 87 -3.11 7.97 29.64
N THR A 88 -3.16 9.29 29.34
CA THR A 88 -2.72 10.46 30.16
C THR A 88 -1.20 10.69 30.34
N THR A 89 -0.66 11.92 30.41
CA THR A 89 -1.21 13.31 30.45
C THR A 89 -0.38 14.28 29.58
N ALA A 90 -0.96 15.43 29.22
CA ALA A 90 -0.27 16.55 28.59
C ALA A 90 0.51 17.46 29.58
N ALA A 91 1.60 18.08 29.12
CA ALA A 91 2.14 19.40 29.50
C ALA A 91 3.31 19.73 28.54
N ALA A 92 3.29 20.85 27.80
CA ALA A 92 4.03 22.08 28.12
C ALA A 92 5.51 21.81 28.49
N ALA A 93 6.52 22.07 27.66
CA ALA A 93 6.89 23.37 27.07
C ALA A 93 7.01 24.48 28.12
N GLU A 94 8.23 24.70 28.64
CA GLU A 94 8.72 26.03 29.01
C GLU A 94 10.19 26.17 28.61
N ASP A 95 10.55 27.42 28.31
CA ASP A 95 11.81 27.93 27.81
C ASP A 95 12.48 28.69 28.96
N GLU A 96 13.81 28.59 29.10
CA GLU A 96 14.56 29.48 30.01
C GLU A 96 15.91 29.90 29.40
N ASP A 97 15.89 31.04 28.72
CA ASP A 97 17.00 32.00 28.73
C ASP A 97 16.61 33.20 29.61
N ASN A 98 17.30 33.38 30.74
CA ASN A 98 17.52 34.76 31.21
C ASN A 98 18.83 34.98 31.98
N THR A 99 19.70 35.73 31.31
CA THR A 99 20.65 36.73 31.79
C THR A 99 20.72 37.10 33.29
N THR A 100 21.93 36.93 33.82
CA THR A 100 22.63 37.60 34.92
C THR A 100 22.17 39.01 35.37
N THR A 101 22.30 39.30 36.68
CA THR A 101 23.25 40.34 37.16
C THR A 101 23.65 40.12 38.65
N PRO A 102 24.90 40.45 39.06
CA PRO A 102 25.38 40.30 40.45
C PRO A 102 25.53 41.63 41.22
N ASP A 103 25.66 41.56 42.54
CA ASP A 103 26.01 42.70 43.40
C ASP A 103 27.19 42.36 44.35
N ALA A 104 28.29 43.14 44.27
CA ALA A 104 29.36 43.19 45.26
C ALA A 104 30.26 44.44 45.05
N PRO A 105 30.84 45.08 46.10
CA PRO A 105 31.41 46.43 46.02
C PRO A 105 32.90 46.51 45.58
N PRO A 106 33.47 47.73 45.37
CA PRO A 106 34.60 47.93 44.45
C PRO A 106 36.00 48.04 45.10
N THR A 107 37.03 47.82 44.27
CA THR A 107 38.43 48.22 44.52
C THR A 107 39.05 48.76 43.21
N PRO A 108 39.79 49.89 43.21
CA PRO A 108 40.24 50.51 41.97
C PRO A 108 41.66 50.09 41.55
N THR A 109 41.91 49.87 40.25
CA THR A 109 43.20 50.14 39.59
C THR A 109 43.10 50.13 38.05
N ASN A 110 43.47 51.26 37.44
CA ASN A 110 43.83 51.54 36.02
C ASN A 110 42.94 51.08 34.83
N PRO A 111 42.70 51.98 33.85
CA PRO A 111 42.02 51.63 32.61
C PRO A 111 42.98 51.04 31.56
N SER A 112 42.64 49.88 31.00
CA SER A 112 43.08 49.50 29.65
C SER A 112 41.85 49.19 28.79
N ALA A 113 41.91 49.54 27.50
CA ALA A 113 40.73 49.63 26.64
C ALA A 113 40.05 48.26 26.39
N PRO A 114 38.71 48.22 26.21
CA PRO A 114 37.99 46.97 26.02
C PRO A 114 38.31 46.32 24.68
N ALA A 115 39.05 45.21 24.71
CA ALA A 115 39.29 44.37 23.54
C ALA A 115 37.98 43.70 23.09
N GLN A 116 37.44 44.11 21.94
CA GLN A 116 36.23 43.53 21.36
C GLN A 116 36.43 42.05 21.05
N ARG A 117 35.74 41.17 21.80
CA ARG A 117 35.76 39.72 21.57
C ARG A 117 35.06 39.40 20.24
N LYS A 118 35.86 39.07 19.21
CA LYS A 118 35.34 38.63 17.90
C LYS A 118 34.41 37.41 18.08
N PRO A 119 33.22 37.40 17.47
CA PRO A 119 32.27 36.30 17.65
C PRO A 119 32.86 34.98 17.15
N ASN A 120 32.61 33.89 17.89
CA ASN A 120 33.23 32.59 17.61
C ASN A 120 32.76 32.07 16.24
N ARG A 121 33.70 31.98 15.29
CA ARG A 121 33.46 31.63 13.87
C ARG A 121 32.73 30.29 13.69
N GLN A 122 32.86 29.37 14.64
CA GLN A 122 32.14 28.10 14.66
C GLN A 122 30.64 28.29 14.94
N ARG A 123 30.26 29.15 15.89
CA ARG A 123 28.85 29.45 16.22
C ARG A 123 28.15 30.13 15.04
N ALA A 124 28.84 31.03 14.33
CA ALA A 124 28.32 31.64 13.11
C ALA A 124 28.10 30.62 11.97
N ARG A 125 29.01 29.66 11.78
CA ARG A 125 28.83 28.57 10.78
C ARG A 125 27.66 27.65 11.15
N LEU A 126 27.48 27.33 12.43
CA LEU A 126 26.40 26.47 12.91
C LEU A 126 25.04 27.17 12.80
N ALA A 127 24.96 28.46 13.18
CA ALA A 127 23.75 29.27 13.00
C ALA A 127 23.34 29.38 11.53
N ARG A 128 24.30 29.56 10.60
CA ARG A 128 24.00 29.59 9.15
C ARG A 128 23.42 28.26 8.66
N ARG A 129 23.99 27.13 9.08
CA ARG A 129 23.46 25.80 8.74
C ARG A 129 22.06 25.55 9.33
N ALA A 130 21.81 26.02 10.55
CA ALA A 130 20.49 25.90 11.17
C ALA A 130 19.44 26.70 10.38
N ALA A 131 19.73 27.96 10.03
CA ALA A 131 18.85 28.79 9.21
C ALA A 131 18.63 28.23 7.79
N GLU A 132 19.66 27.63 7.19
CA GLU A 132 19.59 26.97 5.88
C GLU A 132 18.70 25.71 5.93
N ALA A 133 18.81 24.89 6.99
CA ALA A 133 17.95 23.73 7.22
C ALA A 133 16.50 24.12 7.57
N GLU A 134 16.30 25.20 8.32
CA GLU A 134 14.98 25.73 8.67
C GLU A 134 14.29 26.34 7.43
N ALA A 135 15.01 27.08 6.59
CA ALA A 135 14.50 27.58 5.32
C ALA A 135 14.08 26.43 4.40
N ALA A 136 14.92 25.39 4.23
CA ALA A 136 14.59 24.21 3.44
C ALA A 136 13.38 23.44 4.02
N ALA A 137 13.25 23.36 5.35
CA ALA A 137 12.09 22.75 6.00
C ALA A 137 10.80 23.58 5.81
N GLN A 138 10.89 24.91 5.80
CA GLN A 138 9.76 25.81 5.53
C GLN A 138 9.36 25.78 4.05
N GLU A 139 10.31 25.66 3.13
CA GLU A 139 10.09 25.48 1.69
C GLU A 139 9.39 24.14 1.43
N ALA A 140 9.94 23.03 1.91
CA ALA A 140 9.33 21.70 1.81
C ALA A 140 7.92 21.64 2.46
N ALA A 141 7.70 22.35 3.58
CA ALA A 141 6.38 22.44 4.21
C ALA A 141 5.37 23.26 3.38
N GLN A 142 5.82 24.30 2.66
CA GLN A 142 4.97 25.06 1.73
C GLN A 142 4.65 24.24 0.47
N GLU A 143 5.62 23.54 -0.09
CA GLU A 143 5.42 22.61 -1.20
C GLU A 143 4.41 21.51 -0.81
N ALA A 144 4.58 20.87 0.35
CA ALA A 144 3.67 19.86 0.85
C ALA A 144 2.25 20.38 1.14
N GLN A 145 2.08 21.66 1.51
CA GLN A 145 0.76 22.30 1.64
C GLN A 145 0.15 22.68 0.27
N SER A 146 0.98 22.90 -0.75
CA SER A 146 0.54 23.23 -2.11
C SER A 146 0.13 22.01 -2.94
N MET A 147 0.57 20.81 -2.53
CA MET A 147 0.20 19.54 -3.16
C MET A 147 -1.33 19.35 -3.15
N PRO A 148 -1.99 19.21 -4.33
CA PRO A 148 -3.40 18.93 -4.39
C PRO A 148 -3.75 17.61 -3.69
N ASP A 149 -4.85 17.58 -2.94
CA ASP A 149 -5.42 16.35 -2.38
C ASP A 149 -5.95 15.45 -3.51
N GLN A 150 -5.05 14.64 -4.07
CA GLN A 150 -5.32 13.75 -5.22
C GLN A 150 -6.46 12.78 -4.90
N ARG A 151 -6.54 12.29 -3.66
CA ARG A 151 -7.62 11.41 -3.17
C ARG A 151 -8.98 12.09 -3.23
N LYS A 152 -9.07 13.33 -2.76
CA LYS A 152 -10.33 14.10 -2.81
C LYS A 152 -10.69 14.49 -4.24
N ALA A 153 -9.72 14.89 -5.06
CA ALA A 153 -9.94 15.19 -6.48
C ALA A 153 -10.48 13.96 -7.23
N GLU A 154 -9.83 12.80 -7.09
CA GLU A 154 -10.24 11.52 -7.66
C GLU A 154 -11.65 11.12 -7.21
N ARG A 155 -11.92 11.15 -5.89
CA ARG A 155 -13.25 10.82 -5.35
C ARG A 155 -14.33 11.77 -5.87
N SER A 156 -14.05 13.07 -5.98
CA SER A 156 -15.00 14.04 -6.56
C SER A 156 -15.28 13.77 -8.04
N ALA A 157 -14.27 13.41 -8.83
CA ALA A 157 -14.44 13.07 -10.24
C ALA A 157 -15.23 11.78 -10.43
N LEU A 158 -14.91 10.71 -9.68
CA LEU A 158 -15.66 9.45 -9.71
C LEU A 158 -17.12 9.62 -9.31
N LEU A 159 -17.42 10.40 -8.26
CA LEU A 159 -18.81 10.69 -7.87
C LEU A 159 -19.59 11.40 -8.99
N ALA A 160 -18.96 12.29 -9.76
CA ALA A 160 -19.58 12.92 -10.93
C ALA A 160 -19.84 11.90 -12.05
N GLN A 161 -18.90 10.97 -12.31
CA GLN A 161 -19.09 9.89 -13.28
C GLN A 161 -20.23 8.93 -12.88
N PHE A 162 -20.33 8.59 -11.58
CA PHE A 162 -21.41 7.74 -11.07
C PHE A 162 -22.77 8.42 -11.28
N ALA A 163 -22.89 9.71 -10.93
CA ALA A 163 -24.10 10.49 -11.13
C ALA A 163 -24.50 10.60 -12.61
N ALA A 164 -23.54 10.88 -13.50
CA ALA A 164 -23.77 10.98 -14.94
C ALA A 164 -24.25 9.67 -15.60
N ARG A 165 -23.89 8.53 -15.02
CA ARG A 165 -24.21 7.18 -15.53
C ARG A 165 -25.37 6.50 -14.79
N GLY A 166 -25.97 7.15 -13.78
CA GLY A 166 -27.01 6.54 -12.96
C GLY A 166 -26.51 5.35 -12.13
N LEU A 167 -25.24 5.37 -11.70
CA LEU A 167 -24.61 4.33 -10.90
C LEU A 167 -24.48 4.78 -9.43
N ARG A 168 -24.37 3.81 -8.52
CA ARG A 168 -24.12 4.02 -7.10
C ARG A 168 -23.01 3.10 -6.60
N GLU A 169 -22.04 3.69 -5.92
CA GLU A 169 -20.97 2.98 -5.22
C GLU A 169 -21.51 2.07 -4.09
N HIS A 170 -21.02 0.83 -4.08
CA HIS A 170 -20.95 -0.04 -2.93
C HIS A 170 -19.49 -0.22 -2.53
N VAL A 171 -19.12 0.35 -1.38
CA VAL A 171 -17.75 0.33 -0.86
C VAL A 171 -17.45 -1.04 -0.27
N VAL A 172 -16.44 -1.72 -0.79
CA VAL A 172 -15.90 -2.97 -0.22
C VAL A 172 -14.71 -2.68 0.71
N ARG A 173 -14.23 -3.69 1.44
CA ARG A 173 -13.07 -3.54 2.32
C ARG A 173 -11.82 -3.20 1.47
N ALA A 174 -11.04 -2.22 1.95
CA ALA A 174 -9.77 -1.82 1.34
C ALA A 174 -8.64 -2.75 1.78
N ASP A 175 -8.63 -3.94 1.21
CA ASP A 175 -7.61 -4.98 1.37
C ASP A 175 -7.26 -5.58 0.00
N GLY A 176 -6.32 -6.53 -0.03
CA GLY A 176 -5.92 -7.21 -1.26
C GLY A 176 -7.01 -8.09 -1.90
N HIS A 177 -8.16 -8.29 -1.23
CA HIS A 177 -9.33 -8.98 -1.77
C HIS A 177 -10.37 -8.03 -2.41
N CYS A 178 -10.11 -6.72 -2.50
CA CYS A 178 -11.07 -5.73 -2.99
C CYS A 178 -11.67 -6.06 -4.38
N LEU A 179 -10.85 -6.44 -5.36
CA LEU A 179 -11.31 -6.80 -6.72
C LEU A 179 -12.33 -7.94 -6.69
N TYR A 180 -11.95 -9.05 -6.06
CA TYR A 180 -12.78 -10.25 -5.96
C TYR A 180 -14.04 -10.01 -5.12
N SER A 181 -13.95 -9.17 -4.09
CA SER A 181 -15.09 -8.75 -3.26
C SER A 181 -16.07 -7.88 -4.03
N ALA A 182 -15.57 -6.95 -4.87
CA ALA A 182 -16.40 -6.11 -5.72
C ALA A 182 -17.08 -6.92 -6.83
N VAL A 183 -16.40 -7.91 -7.43
CA VAL A 183 -17.00 -8.85 -8.39
C VAL A 183 -18.04 -9.76 -7.70
N ALA A 184 -17.77 -10.29 -6.51
CA ALA A 184 -18.73 -11.07 -5.73
C ALA A 184 -20.02 -10.28 -5.45
N ASP A 185 -19.89 -9.02 -5.02
CA ASP A 185 -21.02 -8.12 -4.79
C ASP A 185 -21.83 -7.87 -6.06
N GLN A 186 -21.15 -7.66 -7.20
CA GLN A 186 -21.78 -7.50 -8.50
C GLN A 186 -22.59 -8.75 -8.90
N LEU A 187 -22.00 -9.94 -8.82
CA LEU A 187 -22.66 -11.22 -9.15
C LEU A 187 -23.90 -11.47 -8.29
N GLY A 188 -23.83 -11.18 -6.99
CA GLY A 188 -24.98 -11.22 -6.09
C GLY A 188 -26.07 -10.20 -6.48
N SER A 189 -25.67 -8.98 -6.87
CA SER A 189 -26.60 -7.90 -7.23
C SER A 189 -27.33 -8.07 -8.57
N VAL A 190 -26.80 -8.90 -9.48
CA VAL A 190 -27.38 -9.19 -10.81
C VAL A 190 -28.24 -10.48 -10.79
N GLU A 191 -28.48 -11.03 -9.59
CA GLU A 191 -29.26 -12.26 -9.32
C GLU A 191 -28.72 -13.51 -10.04
N LEU A 192 -27.42 -13.54 -10.33
CA LEU A 192 -26.77 -14.65 -11.03
C LEU A 192 -26.21 -15.73 -10.10
N GLY A 193 -26.03 -15.40 -8.82
CA GLY A 193 -25.32 -16.24 -7.86
C GLY A 193 -23.81 -16.24 -8.10
N LEU A 194 -23.07 -16.91 -7.20
CA LEU A 194 -21.60 -16.96 -7.23
C LEU A 194 -21.04 -18.06 -8.15
N ALA A 195 -21.89 -18.95 -8.66
CA ALA A 195 -21.49 -20.08 -9.49
C ALA A 195 -21.02 -19.60 -10.89
N PRO A 196 -19.88 -20.10 -11.41
CA PRO A 196 -19.43 -19.79 -12.76
C PRO A 196 -20.42 -20.34 -13.80
N ARG A 197 -20.57 -19.63 -14.91
CA ARG A 197 -21.49 -20.02 -16.00
C ARG A 197 -20.83 -20.93 -17.03
N VAL A 198 -19.51 -20.92 -17.11
CA VAL A 198 -18.71 -21.87 -17.90
C VAL A 198 -18.25 -23.02 -17.00
N THR A 199 -18.43 -24.26 -17.43
CA THR A 199 -17.93 -25.44 -16.73
C THR A 199 -16.41 -25.55 -16.84
N ILE A 200 -15.69 -25.10 -15.81
CA ILE A 200 -14.23 -25.27 -15.72
C ILE A 200 -13.91 -26.70 -15.27
N ALA A 201 -13.22 -27.45 -16.11
CA ALA A 201 -13.05 -28.91 -15.97
C ALA A 201 -12.36 -29.37 -14.66
N ASN A 202 -11.63 -28.49 -13.97
CA ASN A 202 -10.81 -28.80 -12.80
C ASN A 202 -11.19 -28.00 -11.53
N GLY A 203 -12.38 -27.39 -11.44
CA GLY A 203 -12.65 -26.43 -10.37
C GLY A 203 -14.11 -26.08 -10.07
N THR A 204 -15.06 -27.01 -10.19
CA THR A 204 -16.39 -26.79 -9.60
C THR A 204 -16.29 -26.77 -8.07
N ALA A 205 -16.74 -25.69 -7.44
CA ALA A 205 -16.93 -25.65 -6.00
C ALA A 205 -17.83 -26.81 -5.59
N SER A 206 -17.37 -27.64 -4.65
CA SER A 206 -18.19 -28.70 -4.06
C SER A 206 -19.40 -28.08 -3.34
N GLU A 207 -20.59 -28.61 -3.61
CA GLU A 207 -21.86 -28.12 -3.04
C GLU A 207 -21.97 -28.31 -1.51
N ASP A 208 -20.92 -28.82 -0.86
CA ASP A 208 -20.88 -29.28 0.54
C ASP A 208 -20.07 -28.37 1.50
N GLU A 209 -19.25 -27.43 1.00
CA GLU A 209 -18.44 -26.52 1.86
C GLU A 209 -19.21 -25.22 2.24
N GLY A 210 -20.51 -25.17 1.98
CA GLY A 210 -21.35 -23.96 1.98
C GLY A 210 -21.87 -23.43 3.33
N LYS A 211 -21.05 -23.37 4.39
CA LYS A 211 -21.43 -22.68 5.65
C LYS A 211 -20.30 -21.87 6.28
N GLY A 212 -20.14 -20.63 5.81
CA GLY A 212 -19.34 -19.59 6.47
C GLY A 212 -18.11 -19.13 5.70
N GLU A 213 -17.91 -19.58 4.47
CA GLU A 213 -16.85 -19.05 3.60
C GLU A 213 -17.26 -17.72 2.97
N GLU A 214 -16.31 -16.78 2.89
CA GLU A 214 -16.54 -15.42 2.37
C GLU A 214 -16.59 -15.43 0.84
N ASP A 215 -17.60 -14.79 0.24
CA ASP A 215 -17.94 -14.87 -1.19
C ASP A 215 -16.75 -14.62 -2.15
N TYR A 216 -15.83 -13.71 -1.78
CA TYR A 216 -14.64 -13.39 -2.59
C TYR A 216 -13.71 -14.60 -2.79
N LYS A 217 -13.71 -15.60 -1.89
CA LYS A 217 -12.90 -16.81 -2.00
C LYS A 217 -13.38 -17.71 -3.14
N THR A 218 -14.69 -17.78 -3.34
CA THR A 218 -15.28 -18.45 -4.51
C THR A 218 -14.85 -17.76 -5.80
N VAL A 219 -14.91 -16.43 -5.84
CA VAL A 219 -14.46 -15.64 -7.00
C VAL A 219 -12.95 -15.83 -7.27
N ARG A 220 -12.09 -15.85 -6.23
CA ARG A 220 -10.66 -16.18 -6.36
C ARG A 220 -10.42 -17.57 -6.95
N ARG A 221 -11.13 -18.60 -6.44
CA ARG A 221 -11.03 -19.97 -6.97
C ARG A 221 -11.44 -20.05 -8.43
N VAL A 222 -12.50 -19.34 -8.83
CA VAL A 222 -12.97 -19.29 -10.22
C VAL A 222 -11.91 -18.64 -11.13
N ALA A 223 -11.34 -17.50 -10.75
CA ALA A 223 -10.26 -16.86 -11.50
C ALA A 223 -9.05 -17.79 -11.66
N ALA A 224 -8.54 -18.32 -10.54
CA ALA A 224 -7.39 -19.22 -10.53
C ALA A 224 -7.61 -20.50 -11.35
N ALA A 225 -8.80 -21.11 -11.26
CA ALA A 225 -9.15 -22.30 -12.04
C ALA A 225 -9.24 -22.00 -13.55
N TYR A 226 -9.76 -20.83 -13.94
CA TYR A 226 -9.79 -20.41 -15.34
C TYR A 226 -8.38 -20.17 -15.89
N ILE A 227 -7.54 -19.43 -15.17
CA ILE A 227 -6.14 -19.14 -15.53
C ILE A 227 -5.34 -20.44 -15.69
N SER A 228 -5.51 -21.38 -14.76
CA SER A 228 -4.88 -22.71 -14.83
C SER A 228 -5.38 -23.55 -16.02
N ALA A 229 -6.66 -23.46 -16.37
CA ALA A 229 -7.26 -24.21 -17.48
C ALA A 229 -6.90 -23.67 -18.88
N HIS A 230 -6.43 -22.42 -18.98
CA HIS A 230 -6.09 -21.74 -20.24
C HIS A 230 -4.65 -21.22 -20.19
N SER A 231 -3.71 -22.07 -19.75
CA SER A 231 -2.30 -21.72 -19.50
C SER A 231 -1.67 -20.83 -20.57
N ASP A 232 -1.94 -21.12 -21.84
CA ASP A 232 -1.27 -20.53 -22.99
C ASP A 232 -1.69 -19.06 -23.22
N ASP A 233 -2.88 -18.67 -22.74
CA ASP A 233 -3.39 -17.30 -22.78
C ASP A 233 -2.79 -16.40 -21.69
N PHE A 234 -2.35 -16.98 -20.57
CA PHE A 234 -1.92 -16.23 -19.38
C PHE A 234 -0.41 -16.30 -19.13
N ALA A 235 0.22 -17.47 -19.34
CA ALA A 235 1.64 -17.68 -19.07
C ALA A 235 2.60 -16.69 -19.79
N PRO A 236 2.34 -16.22 -21.02
CA PRO A 236 3.20 -15.21 -21.67
C PRO A 236 3.24 -13.85 -20.96
N PHE A 237 2.31 -13.58 -20.04
CA PHE A 237 2.20 -12.33 -19.28
C PHE A 237 2.70 -12.46 -17.83
N LEU A 238 3.17 -13.64 -17.41
CA LEU A 238 3.64 -13.89 -16.06
C LEU A 238 5.17 -13.84 -15.96
N GLU A 239 5.67 -13.18 -14.92
CA GLU A 239 7.09 -13.18 -14.54
C GLU A 239 7.48 -14.41 -13.71
N GLU A 240 6.49 -15.11 -13.14
CA GLU A 240 6.65 -16.31 -12.31
C GLU A 240 5.97 -17.55 -12.92
N PRO A 241 6.30 -18.78 -12.49
CA PRO A 241 5.65 -19.99 -13.00
C PRO A 241 4.14 -19.98 -12.76
N LEU A 242 3.36 -20.36 -13.78
CA LEU A 242 1.88 -20.35 -13.76
C LEU A 242 1.29 -20.99 -12.50
N ASP A 243 1.79 -22.18 -12.10
CA ASP A 243 1.28 -22.90 -10.92
C ASP A 243 1.49 -22.13 -9.61
N ALA A 244 2.61 -21.38 -9.50
CA ALA A 244 2.90 -20.55 -8.33
C ALA A 244 1.99 -19.33 -8.29
N TYR A 245 1.77 -18.67 -9.43
CA TYR A 245 0.83 -17.56 -9.57
C TYR A 245 -0.61 -17.98 -9.26
N VAL A 246 -1.07 -19.09 -9.84
CA VAL A 246 -2.41 -19.67 -9.60
C VAL A 246 -2.62 -19.99 -8.12
N ALA A 247 -1.62 -20.57 -7.45
CA ALA A 247 -1.68 -20.79 -6.00
C ALA A 247 -1.77 -19.47 -5.21
N LYS A 248 -0.95 -18.46 -5.58
CA LYS A 248 -0.94 -17.14 -4.95
C LYS A 248 -2.29 -16.43 -5.06
N VAL A 249 -2.87 -16.37 -6.26
CA VAL A 249 -4.21 -15.82 -6.55
C VAL A 249 -5.30 -16.54 -5.75
N ARG A 250 -5.22 -17.88 -5.66
CA ARG A 250 -6.23 -18.72 -5.00
C ARG A 250 -6.19 -18.63 -3.47
N GLU A 251 -5.01 -18.63 -2.87
CA GLU A 251 -4.82 -18.96 -1.45
C GLU A 251 -4.43 -17.77 -0.56
N THR A 252 -4.09 -16.62 -1.16
CA THR A 252 -3.51 -15.48 -0.42
C THR A 252 -4.30 -14.18 -0.58
N GLY A 253 -3.77 -13.10 -0.02
CA GLY A 253 -4.24 -11.73 -0.21
C GLY A 253 -3.77 -11.07 -1.51
N GLU A 254 -3.25 -11.83 -2.48
CA GLU A 254 -2.69 -11.29 -3.73
C GLU A 254 -3.68 -10.38 -4.46
N TRP A 255 -3.19 -9.24 -4.92
CA TRP A 255 -4.03 -8.21 -5.53
C TRP A 255 -4.50 -8.68 -6.91
N GLY A 256 -5.78 -8.47 -7.22
CA GLY A 256 -6.31 -8.79 -8.54
C GLY A 256 -6.03 -7.66 -9.52
N GLY A 257 -5.68 -8.01 -10.76
CA GLY A 257 -5.45 -7.07 -11.85
C GLY A 257 -6.24 -7.42 -13.13
N HIS A 258 -5.68 -7.04 -14.28
CA HIS A 258 -6.31 -7.27 -15.58
C HIS A 258 -6.49 -8.75 -15.92
N MET A 259 -5.54 -9.61 -15.52
CA MET A 259 -5.57 -11.05 -15.79
C MET A 259 -6.74 -11.72 -15.06
N GLU A 260 -6.97 -11.37 -13.79
CA GLU A 260 -8.12 -11.84 -13.01
C GLU A 260 -9.42 -11.37 -13.64
N LEU A 261 -9.51 -10.09 -14.04
CA LEU A 261 -10.73 -9.57 -14.66
C LEU A 261 -11.04 -10.24 -15.99
N MET A 262 -10.02 -10.53 -16.81
CA MET A 262 -10.17 -11.31 -18.05
C MET A 262 -10.68 -12.73 -17.76
N ALA A 263 -10.04 -13.42 -16.81
CA ALA A 263 -10.43 -14.76 -16.38
C ALA A 263 -11.86 -14.81 -15.82
N LEU A 264 -12.24 -13.82 -15.01
CA LEU A 264 -13.57 -13.68 -14.41
C LEU A 264 -14.64 -13.35 -15.44
N ALA A 265 -14.38 -12.39 -16.35
CA ALA A 265 -15.31 -12.05 -17.44
C ALA A 265 -15.65 -13.30 -18.25
N ARG A 266 -14.64 -14.06 -18.69
CA ARG A 266 -14.81 -15.31 -19.45
C ARG A 266 -15.47 -16.42 -18.61
N SER A 267 -15.11 -16.60 -17.33
CA SER A 267 -15.71 -17.62 -16.44
C SER A 267 -17.20 -17.44 -16.19
N TYR A 268 -17.63 -16.18 -16.00
CA TYR A 268 -19.02 -15.83 -15.76
C TYR A 268 -19.78 -15.52 -17.05
N ASN A 269 -19.09 -15.41 -18.19
CA ASN A 269 -19.61 -14.98 -19.49
C ASN A 269 -20.44 -13.67 -19.37
N LEU A 270 -19.80 -12.66 -18.79
CA LEU A 270 -20.35 -11.32 -18.59
C LEU A 270 -19.27 -10.28 -18.88
N PRO A 271 -19.58 -9.18 -19.59
CA PRO A 271 -18.64 -8.07 -19.74
C PRO A 271 -18.44 -7.37 -18.38
N ILE A 272 -17.18 -7.06 -18.06
CA ILE A 272 -16.82 -6.28 -16.87
C ILE A 272 -16.37 -4.89 -17.32
N LYS A 273 -16.98 -3.85 -16.74
CA LYS A 273 -16.70 -2.44 -17.03
C LYS A 273 -16.01 -1.79 -15.83
N VAL A 274 -14.78 -1.34 -16.02
CA VAL A 274 -13.98 -0.66 -14.99
C VAL A 274 -13.98 0.84 -15.27
N LEU A 275 -14.63 1.62 -14.40
CA LEU A 275 -14.76 3.06 -14.51
C LEU A 275 -13.66 3.79 -13.74
N HIS A 276 -12.92 4.63 -14.46
CA HIS A 276 -11.83 5.47 -13.94
C HIS A 276 -12.29 6.89 -13.64
N ALA A 277 -11.51 7.63 -12.85
CA ALA A 277 -11.82 9.00 -12.42
C ALA A 277 -11.83 10.03 -13.56
N ASP A 278 -11.04 9.81 -14.62
CA ASP A 278 -11.04 10.60 -15.86
C ASP A 278 -12.29 10.36 -16.73
N GLY A 279 -13.13 9.37 -16.37
CA GLY A 279 -14.31 8.96 -17.11
C GLY A 279 -14.08 7.88 -18.17
N ARG A 280 -12.83 7.42 -18.33
CA ARG A 280 -12.51 6.23 -19.14
C ARG A 280 -13.21 5.01 -18.55
N VAL A 281 -13.68 4.13 -19.42
CA VAL A 281 -14.25 2.84 -19.05
C VAL A 281 -13.49 1.78 -19.81
N ASP A 282 -12.75 0.94 -19.10
CA ASP A 282 -12.16 -0.26 -19.70
C ASP A 282 -13.23 -1.34 -19.74
N VAL A 283 -13.48 -1.89 -20.93
CA VAL A 283 -14.45 -2.96 -21.15
C VAL A 283 -13.69 -4.26 -21.37
N ILE A 284 -13.99 -5.26 -20.54
CA ILE A 284 -13.35 -6.57 -20.57
C ILE A 284 -14.44 -7.56 -20.96
N ASP A 285 -14.45 -7.89 -22.26
CA ASP A 285 -15.46 -8.75 -22.86
C ASP A 285 -15.13 -10.25 -22.70
N PRO A 286 -16.13 -11.11 -22.50
CA PRO A 286 -15.95 -12.56 -22.50
C PRO A 286 -15.73 -13.07 -23.93
N VAL A 287 -14.47 -13.14 -24.36
CA VAL A 287 -14.11 -13.81 -25.61
C VAL A 287 -14.25 -15.32 -25.43
N VAL A 288 -15.15 -15.94 -26.21
CA VAL A 288 -15.31 -17.39 -26.30
C VAL A 288 -14.64 -17.87 -27.58
N GLU A 289 -13.68 -18.79 -27.48
CA GLU A 289 -13.06 -19.38 -28.67
C GLU A 289 -14.05 -20.23 -29.47
N GLY A 290 -14.02 -20.10 -30.80
CA GLY A 290 -14.64 -21.05 -31.72
C GLY A 290 -16.05 -20.74 -32.24
N GLY A 291 -16.62 -19.56 -31.98
CA GLY A 291 -17.92 -19.20 -32.56
C GLY A 291 -18.19 -17.70 -32.68
N GLU A 292 -18.94 -17.31 -33.70
CA GLU A 292 -19.67 -16.04 -33.74
C GLU A 292 -20.76 -16.08 -32.66
N GLY A 293 -20.39 -15.79 -31.42
CA GLY A 293 -21.26 -15.85 -30.25
C GLY A 293 -20.90 -14.71 -29.30
N GLY A 294 -21.77 -13.69 -29.27
CA GLY A 294 -21.61 -12.58 -28.33
C GLY A 294 -21.62 -13.05 -26.87
N ALA A 295 -21.15 -12.18 -25.98
CA ALA A 295 -21.33 -12.36 -24.53
C ALA A 295 -22.77 -12.77 -24.22
N VAL A 296 -23.00 -13.64 -23.24
CA VAL A 296 -24.38 -14.04 -22.85
C VAL A 296 -25.16 -12.87 -22.19
N GLY A 297 -24.49 -11.76 -21.90
CA GLY A 297 -25.13 -10.45 -21.65
C GLY A 297 -25.74 -9.79 -22.91
N VAL A 298 -25.44 -10.31 -24.10
CA VAL A 298 -25.97 -9.93 -25.43
C VAL A 298 -26.58 -11.16 -26.11
N GLU A 299 -27.33 -11.97 -25.35
CA GLU A 299 -28.52 -12.54 -25.97
C GLU A 299 -29.39 -11.35 -26.43
N GLU A 300 -29.90 -11.39 -27.66
CA GLU A 300 -30.99 -10.50 -28.06
C GLU A 300 -32.23 -10.86 -27.24
N GLY A 301 -32.29 -10.31 -26.02
CA GLY A 301 -33.36 -10.55 -25.08
C GLY A 301 -34.69 -10.20 -25.73
N LYS A 302 -35.58 -11.20 -25.84
CA LYS A 302 -36.95 -11.05 -26.33
C LYS A 302 -37.60 -9.84 -25.68
N ASP A 303 -37.73 -8.75 -26.45
CA ASP A 303 -38.40 -7.51 -26.13
C ASP A 303 -38.30 -7.07 -24.65
N GLY A 304 -37.08 -6.71 -24.19
CA GLY A 304 -36.93 -5.77 -23.07
C GLY A 304 -36.10 -6.19 -21.85
N ASP A 305 -35.35 -7.30 -21.90
CA ASP A 305 -34.40 -7.63 -20.83
C ASP A 305 -33.08 -6.85 -21.02
N GLU A 306 -32.63 -6.12 -20.00
CA GLU A 306 -31.41 -5.30 -20.11
C GLU A 306 -30.15 -6.18 -20.04
N ALA A 307 -29.20 -5.94 -20.95
CA ALA A 307 -27.91 -6.62 -20.98
C ALA A 307 -27.25 -6.70 -19.60
N LYS A 308 -26.93 -7.93 -19.16
CA LYS A 308 -26.29 -8.20 -17.87
C LYS A 308 -24.79 -7.95 -17.97
N GLU A 309 -24.32 -6.96 -17.22
CA GLU A 309 -22.93 -6.47 -17.21
C GLU A 309 -22.52 -6.09 -15.79
N LEU A 310 -21.24 -6.30 -15.45
CA LEU A 310 -20.70 -5.97 -14.13
C LEU A 310 -19.99 -4.61 -14.20
N TRP A 311 -20.22 -3.74 -13.22
CA TRP A 311 -19.54 -2.44 -13.12
C TRP A 311 -18.69 -2.35 -11.86
N LEU A 312 -17.45 -1.90 -12.04
CA LEU A 312 -16.48 -1.63 -11.00
C LEU A 312 -16.00 -0.17 -11.08
N ALA A 313 -15.74 0.44 -9.93
CA ALA A 313 -15.02 1.71 -9.83
C ALA A 313 -13.57 1.44 -9.45
N TYR A 314 -12.64 2.05 -10.19
CA TYR A 314 -11.20 1.96 -9.91
C TYR A 314 -10.68 3.27 -9.30
N TYR A 315 -9.97 3.13 -8.19
CA TYR A 315 -9.30 4.20 -7.45
C TYR A 315 -7.79 3.95 -7.51
N LYS A 316 -7.02 4.97 -7.89
CA LYS A 316 -5.54 4.95 -7.89
C LYS A 316 -4.96 5.64 -6.65
N HIS A 317 -5.66 6.66 -6.13
CA HIS A 317 -5.22 7.49 -5.01
C HIS A 317 -6.18 7.45 -3.80
N GLY A 318 -7.33 6.78 -3.95
CA GLY A 318 -8.42 6.70 -3.00
C GLY A 318 -8.05 6.11 -1.64
N PHE A 319 -7.07 5.21 -1.60
CA PHE A 319 -6.82 4.33 -0.46
C PHE A 319 -5.36 4.36 0.00
N GLY A 320 -5.11 3.91 1.24
CA GLY A 320 -3.80 4.03 1.89
C GLY A 320 -2.73 3.06 1.36
N LEU A 321 -3.17 1.96 0.75
CA LEU A 321 -2.28 0.94 0.17
C LEU A 321 -1.98 1.19 -1.32
N GLY A 322 -2.69 2.13 -1.97
CA GLY A 322 -2.60 2.38 -3.41
C GLY A 322 -3.93 2.10 -4.12
N GLU A 323 -3.87 1.24 -5.13
CA GLU A 323 -4.99 0.92 -6.03
C GLU A 323 -6.11 0.13 -5.33
N HIS A 324 -7.37 0.35 -5.73
CA HIS A 324 -8.53 -0.27 -5.09
C HIS A 324 -9.76 -0.34 -6.01
N TYR A 325 -10.56 -1.39 -5.87
CA TYR A 325 -11.80 -1.61 -6.62
C TYR A 325 -13.03 -1.55 -5.71
N ASN A 326 -14.06 -0.80 -6.10
CA ASN A 326 -15.39 -0.82 -5.50
C ASN A 326 -16.45 -1.32 -6.49
N SER A 327 -17.56 -1.85 -5.98
CA SER A 327 -18.70 -2.30 -6.78
C SER A 327 -19.59 -1.11 -7.18
N LEU A 328 -20.11 -1.09 -8.41
CA LEU A 328 -21.03 -0.07 -8.91
C LEU A 328 -22.37 -0.69 -9.29
N ARG A 329 -23.42 -0.36 -8.55
CA ARG A 329 -24.77 -0.89 -8.82
C ARG A 329 -25.62 0.14 -9.55
N LYS A 330 -26.57 -0.29 -10.40
CA LYS A 330 -27.56 0.61 -11.01
C LYS A 330 -28.32 1.35 -9.90
N ALA A 331 -28.38 2.68 -9.97
CA ALA A 331 -29.20 3.49 -9.08
C ALA A 331 -30.67 3.31 -9.51
N GLY A 332 -31.49 2.74 -8.62
CA GLY A 332 -32.91 2.51 -8.89
C GLY A 332 -33.59 3.80 -9.35
N LYS A 333 -34.43 3.72 -10.39
CA LYS A 333 -35.19 4.86 -10.93
C LYS A 333 -35.92 5.54 -9.78
N LYS A 334 -35.56 6.80 -9.47
CA LYS A 334 -36.35 7.62 -8.55
C LYS A 334 -37.72 7.82 -9.18
N THR A 335 -38.72 7.11 -8.68
CA THR A 335 -40.12 7.39 -8.95
C THR A 335 -40.45 8.74 -8.30
N THR A 336 -40.25 9.81 -9.05
CA THR A 336 -40.79 11.14 -8.72
C THR A 336 -42.29 11.08 -8.90
N THR A 337 -42.98 10.53 -7.91
CA THR A 337 -44.41 10.76 -7.71
C THR A 337 -44.56 12.21 -7.29
N GLU A 338 -44.63 13.12 -8.26
CA GLU A 338 -45.18 14.45 -8.03
C GLU A 338 -46.66 14.26 -7.69
N GLU A 339 -46.96 14.28 -6.39
CA GLU A 339 -48.33 14.29 -5.89
C GLU A 339 -48.92 15.68 -6.11
N ALA A 340 -49.26 15.96 -7.37
CA ALA A 340 -50.05 17.11 -7.76
C ALA A 340 -51.46 16.98 -7.16
N THR A 341 -51.63 17.45 -5.94
CA THR A 341 -52.94 17.67 -5.31
C THR A 341 -53.28 19.16 -5.39
N ALA A 342 -54.46 19.41 -5.98
CA ALA A 342 -55.05 20.73 -6.21
C ALA A 342 -56.02 21.12 -5.07
#